data_AF-A0A3Q3A0N5-F1
#
_entry.id   AF-A0A3Q3A0N5-F1
#
_cell.length_a   1.000
_cell.length_b   1.000
_cell.length_c   1.000
_cell.angle_alpha   90.00
_cell.angle_beta   90.00
_cell.angle_gamma   90.00
#
_symmetry.space_group_name_H-M   'P 1'
#
loop_
_entity.id
_entity.type
_entity.pdbx_description
1 polymer ?
#
loop_
_entity_poly.entity_id
_entity_poly.type
_entity_poly.pdbx_seq_one_letter_code
_entity_poly.pdbx_strand_id
1 'polypeptide(L)'
;MLLLVALGIVFSLTAAATEKAEVTTNKPAVPLFNFSRIYLPPEHVPYFLNNNKRVAKLCHLDPLCPFKDALQSQSVCWGYEKNCDSKKRFSYPVCTKADSGWVQSLDAARELFWKQADFGYVKERIAELKTLCKPDKPGDSSLRCSSHTRFCRATNLYLDLRKPRRSHERYKEDFTHTGEIGGHCQLNRHALAAEGDHKSPLQSW
;
A
#
# COMPACT_ATOMS: atom_id res chain seq x y z
N MET A 1 41.09 -53.45 43.74
CA MET A 1 40.28 -53.64 44.95
C MET A 1 38.94 -52.97 44.69
N LEU A 2 37.89 -53.74 44.34
CA LEU A 2 36.75 -54.09 45.22
C LEU A 2 36.14 -52.82 45.87
N LEU A 3 34.88 -52.43 45.66
CA LEU A 3 33.66 -53.24 45.64
C LEU A 3 32.51 -52.58 44.84
N LEU A 4 31.74 -53.45 44.17
CA LEU A 4 30.37 -53.23 43.73
C LEU A 4 29.41 -53.11 44.92
N VAL A 5 28.41 -52.23 44.82
CA VAL A 5 27.09 -52.45 45.45
C VAL A 5 26.01 -52.08 44.45
N ALA A 6 25.28 -53.11 44.02
CA ALA A 6 24.04 -53.01 43.27
C ALA A 6 22.86 -52.86 44.23
N LEU A 7 21.87 -52.05 43.87
CA LEU A 7 20.52 -52.08 44.44
C LEU A 7 19.53 -51.89 43.31
N GLY A 8 18.92 -52.99 42.88
CA GLY A 8 17.77 -53.00 41.99
C GLY A 8 16.49 -52.74 42.78
N ILE A 9 15.55 -52.02 42.16
CA ILE A 9 14.14 -52.06 42.52
C ILE A 9 13.33 -52.23 41.24
N VAL A 10 12.34 -53.11 41.38
CA VAL A 10 11.53 -53.77 40.38
C VAL A 10 10.46 -52.86 39.77
N PHE A 11 10.15 -53.16 38.52
CA PHE A 11 9.06 -52.67 37.67
C PHE A 11 7.73 -52.40 38.40
N SER A 12 7.06 -51.32 37.99
CA SER A 12 5.60 -51.28 37.91
C SER A 12 5.19 -50.53 36.65
N LEU A 13 4.83 -51.31 35.63
CA LEU A 13 4.10 -50.87 34.45
C LEU A 13 2.68 -50.49 34.90
N THR A 14 2.35 -49.21 34.89
CA THR A 14 0.95 -48.78 34.79
C THR A 14 0.79 -48.04 33.47
N ALA A 15 0.30 -48.77 32.48
CA ALA A 15 -0.29 -48.21 31.28
C ALA A 15 -1.56 -47.46 31.71
N ALA A 16 -1.47 -46.13 31.83
CA ALA A 16 -2.65 -45.30 31.92
C ALA A 16 -3.14 -45.04 30.49
N ALA A 17 -4.28 -45.65 30.19
CA ALA A 17 -5.00 -45.54 28.95
C ALA A 17 -5.27 -44.08 28.58
N THR A 18 -5.24 -43.83 27.28
CA THR A 18 -5.72 -42.65 26.56
C THR A 18 -7.01 -42.07 27.14
N GLU A 19 -6.97 -40.80 27.51
CA GLU A 19 -8.14 -39.93 27.41
C GLU A 19 -7.85 -38.94 26.27
N LYS A 20 -8.23 -39.33 25.06
CA LYS A 20 -8.38 -38.39 23.94
C LYS A 20 -9.50 -37.44 24.33
N ALA A 21 -9.15 -36.25 24.80
CA ALA A 21 -10.07 -35.12 24.80
C ALA A 21 -10.24 -34.64 23.35
N GLU A 22 -11.03 -35.40 22.59
CA GLU A 22 -11.53 -34.98 21.29
C GLU A 22 -12.69 -34.01 21.53
N VAL A 23 -12.34 -32.75 21.82
CA VAL A 23 -13.31 -31.65 21.81
C VAL A 23 -13.44 -31.18 20.37
N THR A 24 -14.24 -31.92 19.60
CA THR A 24 -14.68 -31.51 18.27
C THR A 24 -15.73 -30.43 18.41
N THR A 25 -15.32 -29.19 18.68
CA THR A 25 -16.17 -28.03 18.42
C THR A 25 -16.19 -27.79 16.92
N ASN A 26 -17.08 -28.49 16.21
CA ASN A 26 -17.47 -28.20 14.83
C ASN A 26 -18.28 -26.89 14.75
N LYS A 27 -17.66 -25.77 15.15
CA LYS A 27 -18.01 -24.48 14.57
C LYS A 27 -17.06 -24.29 13.39
N PRO A 28 -17.57 -23.96 12.18
CA PRO A 28 -16.68 -23.58 11.10
C PRO A 28 -15.81 -22.44 11.63
N ALA A 29 -14.48 -22.64 11.60
CA ALA A 29 -13.55 -21.63 12.06
C ALA A 29 -13.86 -20.35 11.27
N VAL A 30 -14.18 -19.27 11.99
CA VAL A 30 -14.45 -17.99 11.35
C VAL A 30 -13.08 -17.36 11.07
N PRO A 31 -12.77 -16.98 9.83
CA PRO A 31 -11.48 -16.39 9.53
C PRO A 31 -11.32 -15.06 10.28
N LEU A 32 -10.12 -14.80 10.78
CA LEU A 32 -9.72 -13.59 11.49
C LEU A 32 -9.81 -12.34 10.60
N PHE A 33 -9.84 -12.54 9.28
CA PHE A 33 -9.98 -11.49 8.28
C PHE A 33 -10.74 -12.03 7.06
N ASN A 34 -11.55 -11.20 6.42
CA ASN A 34 -12.21 -11.56 5.17
C ASN A 34 -11.22 -11.49 4.00
N PHE A 35 -10.44 -12.56 3.80
CA PHE A 35 -9.42 -12.65 2.73
C PHE A 35 -10.01 -12.61 1.32
N SER A 36 -11.29 -12.94 1.15
CA SER A 36 -11.98 -12.86 -0.15
C SER A 36 -12.10 -11.43 -0.70
N ARG A 37 -11.86 -10.41 0.14
CA ARG A 37 -11.79 -9.01 -0.31
C ARG A 37 -10.48 -8.66 -1.03
N ILE A 38 -9.48 -9.54 -0.98
CA ILE A 38 -8.20 -9.35 -1.66
C ILE A 38 -8.34 -9.90 -3.07
N TYR A 39 -8.78 -9.05 -3.99
CA TYR A 39 -8.92 -9.39 -5.41
C TYR A 39 -7.66 -8.96 -6.17
N LEU A 40 -6.59 -9.73 -5.99
CA LEU A 40 -5.30 -9.49 -6.61
C LEU A 40 -4.83 -10.73 -7.37
N PRO A 41 -4.12 -10.57 -8.49
CA PRO A 41 -3.39 -11.67 -9.10
C PRO A 41 -2.46 -12.36 -8.09
N PRO A 42 -2.30 -13.70 -8.12
CA PRO A 42 -1.46 -14.42 -7.17
C PRO A 42 -0.04 -13.86 -7.02
N GLU A 43 0.56 -13.41 -8.13
CA GLU A 43 1.89 -12.80 -8.20
C GLU A 43 2.00 -11.47 -7.43
N HIS A 44 0.89 -10.76 -7.23
CA HIS A 44 0.83 -9.48 -6.51
C HIS A 44 0.63 -9.67 -5.00
N VAL A 45 0.12 -10.83 -4.58
CA VAL A 45 -0.22 -11.10 -3.17
C VAL A 45 1.00 -10.94 -2.23
N PRO A 46 2.20 -11.47 -2.54
CA PRO A 46 3.37 -11.26 -1.68
C PRO A 46 3.71 -9.79 -1.44
N TYR A 47 3.66 -8.97 -2.49
CA TYR A 47 3.94 -7.53 -2.43
C TYR A 47 2.87 -6.78 -1.62
N PHE A 48 1.60 -7.14 -1.83
CA PHE A 48 0.50 -6.61 -1.03
C PHE A 48 0.66 -6.94 0.45
N LEU A 49 0.94 -8.20 0.80
CA LEU A 49 1.12 -8.63 2.19
C LEU A 49 2.36 -7.97 2.82
N ASN A 50 3.45 -7.80 2.05
CA ASN A 50 4.63 -7.09 2.54
C ASN A 50 4.31 -5.63 2.90
N ASN A 51 3.55 -4.94 2.06
CA ASN A 51 3.15 -3.56 2.32
C ASN A 51 2.06 -3.43 3.41
N ASN A 52 1.21 -4.46 3.59
CA ASN A 52 0.10 -4.48 4.53
C ASN A 52 0.38 -5.38 5.75
N LYS A 53 1.32 -4.97 6.58
CA LYS A 53 1.80 -5.76 7.75
C LYS A 53 0.70 -6.24 8.69
N ARG A 54 -0.36 -5.46 8.88
CA ARG A 54 -1.50 -5.88 9.72
C ARG A 54 -2.23 -7.08 9.11
N VAL A 55 -2.52 -7.03 7.81
CA VAL A 55 -3.19 -8.13 7.09
C VAL A 55 -2.29 -9.35 7.03
N ALA A 56 -1.00 -9.17 6.79
CA ALA A 56 -0.03 -10.27 6.82
C ALA A 56 0.03 -10.97 8.19
N LYS A 57 0.03 -10.21 9.29
CA LYS A 57 -0.03 -10.78 10.65
C LYS A 57 -1.31 -11.59 10.87
N LEU A 58 -2.47 -11.07 10.45
CA LEU A 58 -3.74 -11.80 10.54
C LEU A 58 -3.70 -13.09 9.70
N CYS A 59 -3.20 -13.02 8.47
CA CYS A 59 -3.03 -14.20 7.61
C CYS A 59 -2.08 -15.24 8.22
N HIS A 60 -1.00 -14.80 8.88
CA HIS A 60 -0.06 -15.70 9.53
C HIS A 60 -0.71 -16.49 10.67
N LEU A 61 -1.54 -15.83 11.48
CA LEU A 61 -2.23 -16.43 12.63
C LEU A 61 -3.44 -17.28 12.22
N ASP A 62 -4.11 -16.94 11.12
CA ASP A 62 -5.34 -17.60 10.68
C ASP A 62 -5.06 -18.90 9.92
N PRO A 63 -5.45 -20.09 10.41
CA PRO A 63 -5.28 -21.34 9.69
C PRO A 63 -5.99 -21.38 8.32
N LEU A 64 -7.05 -20.58 8.14
CA LEU A 64 -7.84 -20.51 6.92
C LEU A 64 -7.35 -19.47 5.91
N CYS A 65 -6.23 -18.79 6.18
CA CYS A 65 -5.71 -17.83 5.20
C CYS A 65 -5.33 -18.55 3.89
N PRO A 66 -5.85 -18.14 2.72
CA PRO A 66 -5.51 -18.78 1.44
C PRO A 66 -4.12 -18.38 0.92
N PHE A 67 -3.44 -17.43 1.58
CA PHE A 67 -2.20 -16.82 1.11
C PHE A 67 -0.98 -17.24 1.94
N LYS A 68 -1.01 -18.41 2.58
CA LYS A 68 0.08 -18.90 3.44
C LYS A 68 1.42 -18.95 2.71
N ASP A 69 1.43 -19.43 1.47
CA ASP A 69 2.67 -19.56 0.68
C ASP A 69 3.29 -18.18 0.37
N ALA A 70 2.44 -17.19 0.12
CA ALA A 70 2.87 -15.82 -0.15
C ALA A 70 3.50 -15.12 1.07
N LEU A 71 3.28 -15.61 2.30
CA LEU A 71 3.90 -15.06 3.51
C LEU A 71 5.40 -15.34 3.59
N GLN A 72 5.91 -16.36 2.89
CA GLN A 72 7.33 -16.71 2.89
C GLN A 72 8.15 -15.68 2.11
N SER A 73 7.52 -15.00 1.15
CA SER A 73 8.16 -14.03 0.24
C SER A 73 8.12 -12.58 0.75
N GLN A 74 8.00 -12.36 2.07
CA GLN A 74 7.90 -11.01 2.67
C GLN A 74 9.09 -10.08 2.41
N SER A 75 10.15 -10.54 1.74
CA SER A 75 11.24 -9.68 1.31
C SER A 75 10.95 -8.87 0.05
N VAL A 76 9.86 -9.09 -0.68
CA VAL A 76 9.57 -8.36 -1.95
C VAL A 76 8.74 -7.09 -1.72
N CYS A 77 8.90 -6.07 -2.54
CA CYS A 77 8.27 -4.75 -2.36
C CYS A 77 7.91 -4.11 -3.70
N TRP A 78 6.96 -3.18 -3.72
CA TRP A 78 6.51 -2.57 -4.98
C TRP A 78 7.57 -1.66 -5.59
N GLY A 79 8.42 -1.04 -4.77
CA GLY A 79 9.49 -0.14 -5.21
C GLY A 79 9.37 1.28 -4.69
N TYR A 80 8.16 1.70 -4.32
CA TYR A 80 7.91 3.01 -3.74
C TYR A 80 8.13 3.07 -2.23
N GLU A 81 8.26 1.93 -1.56
CA GLU A 81 8.54 1.87 -0.13
C GLU A 81 9.96 2.38 0.17
N LYS A 82 10.14 3.05 1.33
CA LYS A 82 11.42 3.68 1.71
C LYS A 82 12.59 2.68 1.76
N ASN A 83 12.34 1.46 2.20
CA ASN A 83 13.35 0.42 2.42
C ASN A 83 13.24 -0.72 1.39
N CYS A 84 13.01 -0.38 0.12
CA CYS A 84 12.89 -1.35 -0.96
C CYS A 84 14.17 -1.42 -1.83
N ASP A 85 14.89 -2.53 -1.71
CA ASP A 85 16.04 -2.85 -2.57
C ASP A 85 15.58 -3.02 -4.02
N SER A 86 16.38 -2.54 -4.99
CA SER A 86 16.07 -2.66 -6.42
C SER A 86 15.87 -4.10 -6.87
N LYS A 87 16.59 -5.07 -6.30
CA LYS A 87 16.46 -6.50 -6.64
C LYS A 87 15.18 -7.14 -6.11
N LYS A 88 14.47 -6.46 -5.19
CA LYS A 88 13.26 -6.94 -4.52
C LYS A 88 12.00 -6.26 -5.05
N ARG A 89 12.13 -5.34 -6.01
CA ARG A 89 11.02 -4.58 -6.60
C ARG A 89 10.12 -5.48 -7.43
N PHE A 90 8.84 -5.13 -7.48
CA PHE A 90 7.91 -5.74 -8.40
C PHE A 90 8.30 -5.35 -9.81
N SER A 91 8.56 -6.37 -10.65
CA SER A 91 8.93 -6.21 -12.04
C SER A 91 10.24 -5.43 -12.24
N TYR A 92 10.94 -5.74 -13.33
CA TYR A 92 12.00 -4.88 -13.85
C TYR A 92 12.02 -5.04 -15.37
N PRO A 93 11.79 -3.96 -16.14
CA PRO A 93 11.54 -4.06 -17.57
C PRO A 93 12.71 -4.75 -18.28
N VAL A 94 12.42 -5.59 -19.27
CA VAL A 94 13.46 -6.17 -20.13
C VAL A 94 13.67 -5.24 -21.31
N CYS A 95 14.79 -4.53 -21.34
CA CYS A 95 15.16 -3.65 -22.45
C CYS A 95 16.12 -4.38 -23.38
N THR A 96 15.82 -4.37 -24.69
CA THR A 96 16.67 -4.98 -25.73
C THR A 96 17.50 -3.96 -26.50
N LYS A 97 17.09 -2.69 -26.49
CA LYS A 97 17.79 -1.57 -27.14
C LYS A 97 17.72 -0.33 -26.26
N ALA A 98 18.79 0.44 -26.25
CA ALA A 98 18.83 1.78 -25.67
C ALA A 98 18.66 2.78 -26.82
N ASP A 99 17.65 3.63 -26.72
CA ASP A 99 17.51 4.75 -27.65
C ASP A 99 18.49 5.84 -27.23
N SER A 100 19.55 6.03 -28.04
CA SER A 100 20.65 6.95 -27.74
C SER A 100 20.21 8.41 -27.68
N GLY A 101 19.04 8.76 -28.23
CA GLY A 101 18.44 10.09 -28.08
C GLY A 101 17.95 10.39 -26.65
N TRP A 102 17.72 9.35 -25.84
CA TRP A 102 17.18 9.47 -24.48
C TRP A 102 18.13 8.96 -23.41
N VAL A 103 18.84 7.86 -23.66
CA VAL A 103 19.65 7.14 -22.67
C VAL A 103 20.88 6.50 -23.29
N GLN A 104 21.97 6.44 -22.51
CA GLN A 104 23.28 5.96 -22.99
C GLN A 104 23.51 4.44 -22.78
N SER A 105 22.62 3.75 -22.05
CA SER A 105 22.75 2.31 -21.77
C SER A 105 21.41 1.64 -21.53
N LEU A 106 21.38 0.31 -21.60
CA LEU A 106 20.19 -0.48 -21.26
C LEU A 106 19.78 -0.29 -19.80
N ASP A 107 20.74 -0.22 -18.87
CA ASP A 107 20.43 0.02 -17.46
C ASP A 107 19.82 1.41 -17.24
N ALA A 108 20.33 2.43 -17.94
CA ALA A 108 19.74 3.76 -17.92
C ALA A 108 18.32 3.76 -18.50
N ALA A 109 18.07 2.98 -19.56
CA ALA A 109 16.72 2.81 -20.12
C ALA A 109 15.75 2.19 -19.10
N ARG A 110 16.19 1.14 -18.39
CA ARG A 110 15.40 0.44 -17.37
C ARG A 110 15.08 1.35 -16.18
N GLU A 111 16.08 2.08 -15.70
CA GLU A 111 15.90 3.05 -14.62
C GLU A 111 14.99 4.21 -15.04
N LEU A 112 15.10 4.70 -16.28
CA LEU A 112 14.22 5.74 -16.81
C LEU A 112 12.77 5.26 -16.84
N PHE A 113 12.53 4.06 -17.39
CA PHE A 113 11.21 3.44 -17.39
C PHE A 113 10.66 3.30 -15.98
N TRP A 114 11.47 2.80 -15.04
CA TRP A 114 11.03 2.61 -13.66
C TRP A 114 10.60 3.93 -13.00
N LYS A 115 11.36 5.02 -13.22
CA LYS A 115 11.04 6.35 -12.69
C LYS A 115 9.81 6.99 -13.33
N GLN A 116 9.57 6.77 -14.62
CA GLN A 116 8.56 7.51 -15.36
C GLN A 116 7.24 6.74 -15.54
N ALA A 117 7.30 5.41 -15.65
CA ALA A 117 6.17 4.58 -16.07
C ALA A 117 5.87 3.41 -15.12
N ASP A 118 6.71 3.17 -14.11
CA ASP A 118 6.52 2.10 -13.12
C ASP A 118 6.40 2.67 -11.69
N PHE A 119 6.53 1.84 -10.66
CA PHE A 119 6.41 2.23 -9.25
C PHE A 119 7.42 3.30 -8.79
N GLY A 120 8.49 3.58 -9.55
CA GLY A 120 9.35 4.74 -9.30
C GLY A 120 8.60 6.06 -9.49
N TYR A 121 7.66 6.13 -10.43
CA TYR A 121 6.78 7.27 -10.59
C TYR A 121 5.95 7.51 -9.33
N VAL A 122 5.33 6.45 -8.81
CA VAL A 122 4.53 6.48 -7.58
C VAL A 122 5.38 6.94 -6.39
N LYS A 123 6.63 6.45 -6.30
CA LYS A 123 7.59 6.85 -5.26
C LYS A 123 7.81 8.37 -5.25
N GLU A 124 8.05 8.95 -6.41
CA GLU A 124 8.26 10.39 -6.54
C GLU A 124 6.99 11.18 -6.18
N ARG A 125 5.82 10.78 -6.68
CA ARG A 125 4.55 11.45 -6.34
C ARG A 125 4.26 11.42 -4.85
N ILE A 126 4.58 10.31 -4.17
CA ILE A 126 4.47 10.21 -2.70
C ILE A 126 5.46 11.13 -1.99
N ALA A 127 6.70 11.22 -2.47
CA ALA A 127 7.74 12.08 -1.90
C ALA A 127 7.39 13.58 -2.02
N GLU A 128 6.65 13.95 -3.07
CA GLU A 128 6.16 15.30 -3.31
C GLU A 128 4.96 15.69 -2.45
N LEU A 129 4.29 14.75 -1.75
CA LEU A 129 3.05 15.01 -1.02
C LEU A 129 3.21 16.04 0.10
N LYS A 130 2.68 17.24 -0.12
CA LYS A 130 2.60 18.32 0.87
C LYS A 130 1.18 18.46 1.40
N THR A 131 1.05 18.88 2.65
CA THR A 131 -0.25 19.20 3.24
C THR A 131 -0.59 20.65 2.93
N LEU A 132 -1.66 20.86 2.15
CA LEU A 132 -2.16 22.17 1.77
C LEU A 132 -3.27 22.66 2.70
N CYS A 133 -4.06 21.73 3.25
CA CYS A 133 -5.13 22.00 4.21
C CYS A 133 -5.02 20.98 5.35
N LYS A 134 -4.72 21.48 6.56
CA LYS A 134 -4.49 20.66 7.75
C LYS A 134 -5.75 20.65 8.62
N PRO A 135 -6.28 19.46 9.02
CA PRO A 135 -7.44 19.39 9.90
C PRO A 135 -7.07 19.88 11.31
N ASP A 136 -8.00 20.59 11.95
CA ASP A 136 -7.83 21.06 13.34
C ASP A 136 -8.33 20.02 14.35
N LYS A 137 -9.43 19.36 14.02
CA LYS A 137 -10.10 18.35 14.86
C LYS A 137 -10.39 17.07 14.08
N PRO A 138 -10.58 15.93 14.76
CA PRO A 138 -11.09 14.72 14.09
C PRO A 138 -12.43 15.00 13.39
N GLY A 139 -12.54 14.63 12.12
CA GLY A 139 -13.73 14.89 11.29
C GLY A 139 -13.64 16.16 10.43
N ASP A 140 -12.64 17.01 10.67
CA ASP A 140 -12.35 18.15 9.80
C ASP A 140 -11.83 17.74 8.43
N SER A 141 -11.73 18.72 7.54
CA SER A 141 -11.24 18.53 6.18
C SER A 141 -9.72 18.45 6.13
N SER A 142 -9.20 17.74 5.14
CA SER A 142 -7.76 17.74 4.84
C SER A 142 -7.53 17.73 3.34
N LEU A 143 -6.47 18.39 2.89
CA LEU A 143 -5.96 18.27 1.53
C LEU A 143 -4.45 18.03 1.54
N ARG A 144 -4.02 16.94 0.92
CA ARG A 144 -2.60 16.66 0.66
C ARG A 144 -2.42 16.40 -0.82
N CYS A 145 -1.48 17.10 -1.45
CA CYS A 145 -1.26 16.98 -2.88
C CYS A 145 0.22 16.82 -3.22
N SER A 146 0.52 16.10 -4.29
CA SER A 146 1.83 16.14 -4.94
C SER A 146 2.01 17.49 -5.66
N SER A 147 3.21 17.75 -6.17
CA SER A 147 3.50 18.97 -6.93
C SER A 147 2.50 19.17 -8.08
N HIS A 148 2.13 20.43 -8.29
CA HIS A 148 1.16 20.92 -9.27
C HIS A 148 -0.23 20.28 -9.13
N THR A 149 -0.63 19.94 -7.91
CA THR A 149 -1.92 19.31 -7.59
C THR A 149 -2.28 18.06 -8.40
N ARG A 150 -1.29 17.40 -9.04
CA ARG A 150 -1.52 16.27 -9.95
C ARG A 150 -2.21 15.09 -9.29
N PHE A 151 -1.88 14.82 -8.03
CA PHE A 151 -2.54 13.81 -7.21
C PHE A 151 -2.85 14.41 -5.86
N CYS A 152 -4.14 14.41 -5.51
CA CYS A 152 -4.60 14.91 -4.23
C CYS A 152 -5.35 13.83 -3.46
N ARG A 153 -5.10 13.78 -2.15
CA ARG A 153 -5.92 13.07 -1.18
C ARG A 153 -6.68 14.08 -0.35
N ALA A 154 -8.00 14.05 -0.48
CA ALA A 154 -8.91 14.88 0.26
C ALA A 154 -9.69 14.07 1.31
N THR A 155 -10.08 14.72 2.41
CA THR A 155 -11.10 14.22 3.34
C THR A 155 -12.06 15.35 3.67
N ASN A 156 -13.35 15.02 3.78
CA ASN A 156 -14.43 15.93 4.21
C ASN A 156 -14.44 17.30 3.50
N LEU A 157 -14.05 17.35 2.23
CA LEU A 157 -14.25 18.52 1.38
C LEU A 157 -15.60 18.41 0.67
N TYR A 158 -16.23 19.55 0.40
CA TYR A 158 -17.43 19.62 -0.43
C TYR A 158 -17.14 20.32 -1.76
N LEU A 159 -17.90 19.94 -2.77
CA LEU A 159 -18.00 20.60 -4.07
C LEU A 159 -19.48 20.88 -4.35
N ASP A 160 -19.84 22.16 -4.44
CA ASP A 160 -21.20 22.61 -4.69
C ASP A 160 -21.48 22.64 -6.20
N LEU A 161 -22.19 21.63 -6.68
CA LEU A 161 -22.58 21.48 -8.08
C LEU A 161 -24.05 21.86 -8.34
N ARG A 162 -24.71 22.60 -7.43
CA ARG A 162 -26.14 22.96 -7.59
C ARG A 162 -26.38 23.95 -8.72
N LYS A 163 -25.38 24.79 -9.05
CA LYS A 163 -25.45 25.80 -10.12
C LYS A 163 -24.20 25.71 -11.02
N PRO A 164 -24.00 24.57 -11.72
CA PRO A 164 -22.79 24.38 -12.51
C PRO A 164 -22.80 25.32 -13.72
N ARG A 165 -21.73 26.08 -13.90
CA ARG A 165 -21.59 26.97 -15.05
C ARG A 165 -21.33 26.14 -16.30
N ARG A 166 -22.06 26.41 -17.37
CA ARG A 166 -21.84 25.80 -18.69
C ARG A 166 -21.25 26.87 -19.60
N SER A 167 -20.05 26.62 -20.10
CA SER A 167 -19.39 27.44 -21.12
C SER A 167 -19.11 26.58 -22.35
N HIS A 168 -19.11 27.20 -23.53
CA HIS A 168 -18.63 26.57 -24.76
C HIS A 168 -17.09 26.59 -24.84
N GLU A 169 -16.42 27.36 -23.97
CA GLU A 169 -14.97 27.39 -23.86
C GLU A 169 -14.46 26.15 -23.12
N ARG A 170 -13.76 25.28 -23.85
CA ARG A 170 -13.25 23.99 -23.35
C ARG A 170 -12.23 24.09 -22.22
N TYR A 171 -11.54 25.23 -22.10
CA TYR A 171 -10.39 25.42 -21.19
C TYR A 171 -10.62 26.54 -20.18
N LYS A 172 -11.88 26.79 -19.82
CA LYS A 172 -12.22 27.86 -18.90
C LYS A 172 -12.00 27.42 -17.44
N GLU A 173 -11.09 28.10 -16.76
CA GLU A 173 -10.66 27.78 -15.38
C GLU A 173 -11.54 28.36 -14.28
N ASP A 174 -12.48 29.24 -14.61
CA ASP A 174 -13.41 29.85 -13.65
C ASP A 174 -14.71 29.03 -13.44
N PHE A 175 -14.66 27.72 -13.69
CA PHE A 175 -15.82 26.84 -13.54
C PHE A 175 -16.32 26.78 -12.08
N THR A 176 -15.41 26.95 -11.11
CA THR A 176 -15.71 27.07 -9.68
C THR A 176 -15.37 28.45 -9.15
N HIS A 177 -16.26 29.01 -8.33
CA HIS A 177 -16.11 30.30 -7.68
C HIS A 177 -15.94 30.15 -6.17
N THR A 178 -15.62 31.28 -5.52
CA THR A 178 -15.54 31.35 -4.06
C THR A 178 -16.82 30.81 -3.41
N GLY A 179 -16.66 29.85 -2.50
CA GLY A 179 -17.76 29.21 -1.78
C GLY A 179 -18.25 27.89 -2.40
N GLU A 180 -17.89 27.59 -3.65
CA GLU A 180 -18.32 26.37 -4.35
C GLU A 180 -17.41 25.16 -4.05
N ILE A 181 -16.19 25.38 -3.56
CA ILE A 181 -15.34 24.35 -2.95
C ILE A 181 -15.02 24.79 -1.53
N GLY A 182 -15.15 23.89 -0.57
CA GLY A 182 -14.83 24.22 0.80
C GLY A 182 -14.70 23.03 1.73
N GLY A 183 -14.51 23.37 3.00
CA GLY A 183 -14.22 22.45 4.09
C GLY A 183 -13.77 23.23 5.32
N HIS A 184 -13.60 22.54 6.44
CA HIS A 184 -13.12 23.12 7.68
C HIS A 184 -11.68 22.65 7.94
N CYS A 185 -10.68 23.53 7.75
CA CYS A 185 -9.27 23.25 7.98
C CYS A 185 -8.39 24.52 7.97
N GLN A 186 -7.15 24.39 8.43
CA GLN A 186 -6.11 25.40 8.22
C GLN A 186 -5.56 25.31 6.79
N LEU A 187 -6.06 26.16 5.90
CA LEU A 187 -5.65 26.24 4.50
C LEU A 187 -4.41 27.13 4.32
N ASN A 188 -3.34 26.57 3.78
CA ASN A 188 -2.21 27.33 3.25
C ASN A 188 -2.54 27.84 1.84
N ARG A 189 -3.19 29.01 1.78
CA ARG A 189 -3.66 29.64 0.53
C ARG A 189 -2.52 29.92 -0.45
N HIS A 190 -1.38 30.41 0.05
CA HIS A 190 -0.23 30.73 -0.79
C HIS A 190 0.38 29.48 -1.42
N ALA A 191 0.56 28.41 -0.64
CA ALA A 191 1.06 27.16 -1.17
C ALA A 191 0.09 26.57 -2.21
N LEU A 192 -1.21 26.53 -1.93
CA LEU A 192 -2.19 26.02 -2.89
C LEU A 192 -2.20 26.82 -4.20
N ALA A 193 -2.16 28.15 -4.13
CA ALA A 193 -2.12 29.00 -5.32
C ALA A 193 -0.85 28.79 -6.16
N ALA A 194 0.28 28.47 -5.52
CA ALA A 194 1.55 28.23 -6.20
C ALA A 194 1.58 26.90 -6.98
N GLU A 195 0.69 25.95 -6.69
CA GLU A 195 0.62 24.67 -7.43
C GLU A 195 -0.12 24.81 -8.79
N GLY A 196 -0.69 25.98 -9.09
CA GLY A 196 -1.46 26.23 -10.32
C GLY A 196 -0.66 26.75 -11.52
N ASP A 197 0.67 26.63 -11.52
CA ASP A 197 1.54 27.11 -12.61
C ASP A 197 1.60 26.16 -13.81
N HIS A 198 1.22 24.89 -13.63
CA HIS A 198 1.19 23.87 -14.67
C HIS A 198 -0.21 23.72 -15.27
N LYS A 199 -0.51 24.58 -16.25
CA LYS A 199 -1.81 24.62 -16.95
C LYS A 199 -1.61 24.30 -18.42
N SER A 200 -2.33 23.30 -18.92
CA SER A 200 -2.31 22.92 -20.34
C SER A 200 -3.66 22.34 -20.75
N PRO A 201 -4.11 22.54 -22.00
CA PRO A 201 -5.35 22.00 -22.56
C PRO A 201 -5.63 20.50 -22.31
N LEU A 202 -4.61 19.70 -21.95
CA LEU A 202 -4.71 18.26 -21.71
C LEU A 202 -4.17 17.82 -20.33
N GLN A 203 -3.91 18.75 -19.40
CA GLN A 203 -3.51 18.42 -18.02
C GLN A 203 -4.71 18.53 -17.07
N SER A 204 -4.80 17.62 -16.12
CA SER A 204 -5.89 17.56 -15.13
C SER A 204 -5.84 18.76 -14.18
N TRP A 205 -7.02 19.34 -13.97
CA TRP A 205 -7.37 20.50 -13.17
C TRP A 205 -7.20 20.26 -11.66
#